data_AF-A0AA92I588-F1
#
_entry.id   AF-A0AA92I588-F1
#
_cell.length_a   1.000
_cell.length_b   1.000
_cell.length_c   1.000
_cell.angle_alpha   90.00
_cell.angle_beta   90.00
_cell.angle_gamma   90.00
#
_symmetry.space_group_name_H-M   'P 1'
#
loop_
_entity.id
_entity.type
_entity.pdbx_description
1 polymer ?
#
loop_
_entity_poly.entity_id
_entity_poly.type
_entity_poly.pdbx_seq_one_letter_code
_entity_poly.pdbx_strand_id
1 'polypeptide(L)'
;MLFLVVLLSLAVRLPFFTSPLVGEEGGHAMLVLGEETVGQRTANGFPQIMIGRIGGSDLFVSFERNIVPYIFLDRVVRSAGWSSWIGADSVERISLASRMPFLTLFVIGGSVLLAAAFRSARTLSGVAMAVPFVIAGYILTTPLAVGASLQPQIDGSVGVLLVGITAWVIVLRSEKGWRIFVTSVLAGLVSGLGKHEWAVALVAATAVVWGIAMLQHRLAPGRQDAQAMRRMNGTAAGLVLGVALGVALCLMVSVQEYLYGIFLMERMTRGDKSILLQFLRNLPFTYPLWIMVAGAGLMLLVLFARRLLVERFVECVLAVWGMGIATGYLWSAWPGDGFPRYFMPALLLVGLSVLLGFSRALPALPRAVAPLLILCATAGMAVNVLSAYDKSERGVSITSYPGKSLSAFSQHLDTVITRAQTEGIIVVDSSSVGIYNKNIEFMSEALSWEGAVDYVRRFYPGLEGKLVATFE
;
A
#
# COMPACT_ATOMS: atom_id res chain seq x y z
N MET A 1 -19.57 3.38 18.74
CA MET A 1 -18.95 2.38 17.84
C MET A 1 -17.82 2.97 16.99
N LEU A 2 -18.08 3.96 16.13
CA LEU A 2 -17.04 4.59 15.27
C LEU A 2 -15.79 5.03 16.06
N PHE A 3 -15.99 5.77 17.15
CA PHE A 3 -14.90 6.21 18.03
C PHE A 3 -14.05 5.05 18.56
N LEU A 4 -14.68 3.95 18.99
CA LEU A 4 -13.98 2.75 19.46
C LEU A 4 -13.17 2.09 18.35
N VAL A 5 -13.71 2.02 17.13
CA VAL A 5 -13.01 1.47 15.97
C VAL A 5 -11.76 2.31 15.64
N VAL A 6 -11.90 3.63 15.64
CA VAL A 6 -10.78 4.55 15.43
C VAL A 6 -9.73 4.37 16.51
N LEU A 7 -10.12 4.42 17.79
CA LEU A 7 -9.20 4.23 18.91
C LEU A 7 -8.48 2.88 18.84
N LEU A 8 -9.21 1.80 18.61
CA LEU A 8 -8.62 0.46 18.52
C LEU A 8 -7.64 0.36 17.35
N SER A 9 -7.99 0.95 16.20
CA SER A 9 -7.10 0.97 15.04
C SER A 9 -5.79 1.71 15.36
N LEU A 10 -5.84 2.83 16.07
CA LEU A 10 -4.63 3.55 16.46
C LEU A 10 -3.86 2.80 17.56
N ALA A 11 -4.55 2.30 18.59
CA ALA A 11 -3.95 1.64 19.74
C ALA A 11 -3.12 0.42 19.35
N VAL A 12 -3.59 -0.41 18.41
CA VAL A 12 -2.86 -1.59 17.91
C VAL A 12 -1.52 -1.24 17.24
N ARG A 13 -1.35 -0.01 16.76
CA ARG A 13 -0.13 0.44 16.08
C ARG A 13 0.89 1.03 17.04
N LEU A 14 0.45 1.59 18.17
CA LEU A 14 1.28 2.32 19.14
C LEU A 14 2.58 1.59 19.53
N PRO A 15 2.57 0.27 19.83
CA PRO A 15 3.78 -0.40 20.30
C PRO A 15 4.92 -0.47 19.27
N PHE A 16 4.62 -0.25 17.99
CA PHE A 16 5.56 -0.45 16.89
C PHE A 16 6.09 0.85 16.28
N PHE A 17 5.67 2.02 16.78
CA PHE A 17 6.09 3.31 16.22
C PHE A 17 7.57 3.59 16.41
N THR A 18 8.13 3.15 17.53
CA THR A 18 9.54 3.34 17.88
C THR A 18 10.40 2.17 17.44
N SER A 19 9.83 1.12 16.84
CA SER A 19 10.58 -0.01 16.32
C SER A 19 11.56 0.44 15.24
N PRO A 20 12.84 0.01 15.29
CA PRO A 20 13.83 0.32 14.27
C PRO A 20 13.35 0.02 12.85
N LEU A 21 13.78 0.85 11.91
CA LEU A 21 13.61 0.72 10.47
C LEU A 21 14.57 -0.35 9.96
N VAL A 22 14.05 -1.30 9.19
CA VAL A 22 14.82 -2.42 8.64
C VAL A 22 14.61 -2.49 7.13
N GLY A 23 15.65 -2.84 6.37
CA GLY A 23 15.59 -3.03 4.93
C GLY A 23 15.30 -1.76 4.16
N GLU A 24 14.37 -1.86 3.21
CA GLU A 24 13.92 -0.76 2.33
C GLU A 24 13.22 0.39 3.08
N GLU A 25 12.83 0.21 4.35
CA GLU A 25 12.25 1.29 5.18
C GLU A 25 13.21 2.48 5.28
N GLY A 26 14.52 2.18 5.31
CA GLY A 26 15.55 3.19 5.26
C GLY A 26 15.42 4.07 4.01
N GLY A 27 15.68 3.51 2.84
CA GLY A 27 15.69 4.28 1.59
C GLY A 27 14.45 5.16 1.38
N HIS A 28 13.27 4.71 1.81
CA HIS A 28 12.02 5.47 1.69
C HIS A 28 11.82 6.51 2.79
N ALA A 29 12.27 6.25 4.03
CA ALA A 29 12.21 7.23 5.11
C ALA A 29 13.00 8.50 4.74
N MET A 30 14.10 8.37 3.99
CA MET A 30 14.86 9.53 3.51
C MET A 30 14.06 10.53 2.69
N LEU A 31 12.97 10.10 2.03
CA LEU A 31 12.09 10.99 1.25
C LEU A 31 11.31 11.97 2.14
N VAL A 32 11.19 11.69 3.44
CA VAL A 32 10.46 12.54 4.38
C VAL A 32 11.33 13.03 5.54
N LEU A 33 12.57 12.53 5.66
CA LEU A 33 13.56 12.94 6.66
C LEU A 33 14.65 13.84 6.07
N GLY A 34 15.09 14.83 6.84
CA GLY A 34 16.20 15.72 6.48
C GLY A 34 15.74 17.09 5.95
N GLU A 35 16.68 18.03 5.90
CA GLU A 35 16.43 19.44 5.60
C GLU A 35 16.23 19.71 4.10
N GLU A 36 16.96 18.98 3.25
CA GLU A 36 16.88 19.09 1.79
C GLU A 36 16.06 17.96 1.17
N THR A 37 15.47 18.24 0.01
CA THR A 37 14.77 17.22 -0.80
C THR A 37 15.77 16.23 -1.37
N VAL A 38 15.38 14.96 -1.51
CA VAL A 38 16.23 13.95 -2.17
C VAL A 38 16.52 14.36 -3.61
N GLY A 39 15.54 14.95 -4.31
CA GLY A 39 15.74 15.46 -5.66
C GLY A 39 16.82 16.55 -5.79
N GLN A 40 17.15 17.28 -4.73
CA GLN A 40 18.26 18.26 -4.76
C GLN A 40 19.64 17.60 -4.67
N ARG A 41 19.70 16.36 -4.16
CA ARG A 41 20.93 15.58 -3.98
C ARG A 41 21.23 14.66 -5.15
N THR A 42 20.34 14.56 -6.13
CA THR A 42 20.46 13.67 -7.29
C THR A 42 20.77 14.46 -8.56
N ALA A 43 21.57 13.86 -9.44
CA ALA A 43 22.01 14.53 -10.66
C ALA A 43 20.87 14.87 -11.64
N ASN A 44 19.78 14.09 -11.62
CA ASN A 44 18.64 14.27 -12.52
C ASN A 44 17.51 15.13 -11.91
N GLY A 45 17.66 15.64 -10.68
CA GLY A 45 16.66 16.47 -10.02
C GLY A 45 15.42 15.70 -9.50
N PHE A 46 15.42 14.37 -9.59
CA PHE A 46 14.31 13.51 -9.19
C PHE A 46 14.66 12.69 -7.94
N PRO A 47 13.69 12.37 -7.07
CA PRO A 47 13.95 11.50 -5.93
C PRO A 47 14.45 10.14 -6.39
N GLN A 48 15.47 9.62 -5.72
CA GLN A 48 16.11 8.34 -6.01
C GLN A 48 16.37 7.59 -4.70
N ILE A 49 16.58 6.27 -4.76
CA ILE A 49 16.88 5.49 -3.56
C ILE A 49 18.38 5.59 -3.25
N MET A 50 18.72 5.90 -2.00
CA MET A 50 20.11 5.88 -1.56
C MET A 50 20.59 4.43 -1.43
N ILE A 51 21.66 4.10 -2.14
CA ILE A 51 22.29 2.78 -2.12
C ILE A 51 23.63 2.78 -1.40
N GLY A 52 24.13 3.92 -0.95
CA GLY A 52 25.38 3.97 -0.20
C GLY A 52 25.87 5.37 0.08
N ARG A 53 26.99 5.44 0.79
CA ARG A 53 27.79 6.65 1.01
C ARG A 53 29.26 6.26 1.01
N ILE A 54 30.07 6.89 0.17
CA ILE A 54 31.52 6.67 0.08
C ILE A 54 32.21 8.03 -0.06
N GLY A 55 33.25 8.28 0.73
CA GLY A 55 33.98 9.55 0.72
C GLY A 55 33.09 10.75 1.05
N GLY A 56 32.09 10.58 1.92
CA GLY A 56 31.11 11.60 2.27
C GLY A 56 30.07 11.92 1.19
N SER A 57 30.13 11.25 0.02
CA SER A 57 29.18 11.44 -1.08
C SER A 57 28.10 10.37 -1.05
N ASP A 58 26.84 10.79 -1.06
CA ASP A 58 25.70 9.87 -1.14
C ASP A 58 25.54 9.31 -2.56
N LEU A 59 25.24 8.02 -2.63
CA LEU A 59 25.05 7.28 -3.86
C LEU A 59 23.59 6.97 -4.06
N PHE A 60 23.06 7.33 -5.23
CA PHE A 60 21.64 7.21 -5.56
C PHE A 60 21.43 6.42 -6.85
N VAL A 61 20.34 5.63 -6.89
CA VAL A 61 19.86 4.96 -8.10
C VAL A 61 18.35 5.13 -8.28
N SER A 62 17.87 4.94 -9.50
CA SER A 62 16.43 4.94 -9.80
C SER A 62 15.67 3.98 -8.88
N PHE A 63 14.44 4.35 -8.51
CA PHE A 63 13.50 3.46 -7.83
C PHE A 63 12.97 2.32 -8.72
N GLU A 64 13.29 2.35 -10.03
CA GLU A 64 12.74 1.48 -11.07
C GLU A 64 11.19 1.42 -11.05
N ARG A 65 10.55 2.55 -10.70
CA ARG A 65 9.09 2.64 -10.46
C ARG A 65 8.58 3.99 -10.95
N ASN A 66 7.25 4.12 -11.07
CA ASN A 66 6.64 5.43 -11.34
C ASN A 66 7.08 6.43 -10.25
N ILE A 67 7.73 7.51 -10.65
CA ILE A 67 8.38 8.45 -9.75
C ILE A 67 7.42 9.47 -9.11
N VAL A 68 6.23 9.67 -9.68
CA VAL A 68 5.28 10.70 -9.21
C VAL A 68 4.91 10.53 -7.72
N PRO A 69 4.59 9.33 -7.21
CA PRO A 69 4.36 9.13 -5.77
C PRO A 69 5.56 9.51 -4.89
N TYR A 70 6.79 9.33 -5.40
CA TYR A 70 8.02 9.68 -4.68
C TYR A 70 8.24 11.19 -4.66
N ILE A 71 7.95 11.89 -5.75
CA ILE A 71 7.98 13.37 -5.81
C ILE A 71 6.97 13.96 -4.83
N PHE A 72 5.77 13.36 -4.74
CA PHE A 72 4.77 13.76 -3.76
C PHE A 72 5.28 13.62 -2.31
N LEU A 73 5.91 12.50 -1.98
CA LEU A 73 6.53 12.32 -0.66
C LEU A 73 7.63 13.36 -0.41
N ASP A 74 8.57 13.48 -1.35
CA ASP A 74 9.77 14.29 -1.21
C ASP A 74 9.51 15.79 -1.16
N ARG A 75 8.50 16.27 -1.88
CA ARG A 75 8.17 17.71 -1.95
C ARG A 75 6.99 18.08 -1.05
N VAL A 76 5.88 17.35 -1.12
CA VAL A 76 4.65 17.75 -0.42
C VAL A 76 4.68 17.27 1.02
N VAL A 77 4.88 15.96 1.23
CA VAL A 77 4.82 15.38 2.57
C VAL A 77 5.98 15.85 3.46
N ARG A 78 7.19 15.95 2.90
CA ARG A 78 8.33 16.58 3.59
C ARG A 78 8.02 18.03 4.00
N SER A 79 7.50 18.84 3.08
CA SER A 79 7.21 20.27 3.36
C SER A 79 6.17 20.48 4.45
N ALA A 80 5.32 19.49 4.73
CA ALA A 80 4.38 19.53 5.85
C ALA A 80 5.09 19.53 7.21
N GLY A 81 6.39 19.22 7.26
CA GLY A 81 7.24 19.38 8.43
C GLY A 81 6.99 18.37 9.56
N TRP A 82 6.18 17.34 9.33
CA TRP A 82 5.79 16.37 10.37
C TRP A 82 6.99 15.68 11.04
N SER A 83 8.04 15.37 10.27
CA SER A 83 9.27 14.76 10.78
C SER A 83 10.11 15.73 11.63
N SER A 84 10.06 17.03 11.34
CA SER A 84 10.84 18.06 12.05
C SER A 84 10.39 18.26 13.51
N TRP A 85 9.16 17.87 13.86
CA TRP A 85 8.59 18.08 15.19
C TRP A 85 9.12 17.11 16.26
N ILE A 86 9.75 16.00 15.86
CA ILE A 86 10.18 14.94 16.79
C ILE A 86 11.67 15.06 17.15
N GLY A 87 12.48 15.68 16.29
CA GLY A 87 13.94 15.62 16.37
C GLY A 87 14.48 14.26 15.90
N ALA A 88 15.77 14.21 15.54
CA ALA A 88 16.43 13.02 14.99
C ALA A 88 17.75 12.74 15.73
N ASP A 89 17.67 12.67 17.05
CA ASP A 89 18.78 12.52 17.99
C ASP A 89 18.96 11.07 18.50
N SER A 90 17.91 10.24 18.44
CA SER A 90 17.96 8.81 18.79
C SER A 90 17.36 7.90 17.72
N VAL A 91 17.68 6.59 17.79
CA VAL A 91 17.10 5.54 16.93
C VAL A 91 15.57 5.53 17.04
N GLU A 92 15.01 5.67 18.24
CA GLU A 92 13.55 5.70 18.41
C GLU A 92 12.93 6.94 17.77
N ARG A 93 13.56 8.11 17.94
CA ARG A 93 13.05 9.38 17.39
C ARG A 93 13.10 9.40 15.87
N ILE A 94 14.20 8.93 15.28
CA ILE A 94 14.33 8.73 13.83
C ILE A 94 13.22 7.82 13.32
N SER A 95 12.99 6.69 13.99
CA SER A 95 11.96 5.72 13.59
C SER A 95 10.56 6.36 13.68
N LEU A 96 10.25 7.05 14.78
CA LEU A 96 8.99 7.76 14.97
C LEU A 96 8.75 8.83 13.91
N ALA A 97 9.76 9.68 13.65
CA ALA A 97 9.71 10.75 12.65
C ALA A 97 9.51 10.21 11.22
N SER A 98 10.03 9.01 10.96
CA SER A 98 9.89 8.32 9.68
C SER A 98 8.52 7.70 9.50
N ARG A 99 7.94 7.08 10.53
CA ARG A 99 6.67 6.34 10.41
C ARG A 99 5.45 7.26 10.43
N MET A 100 5.50 8.38 11.16
CA MET A 100 4.34 9.26 11.36
C MET A 100 3.75 9.80 10.03
N PRO A 101 4.55 10.29 9.05
CA PRO A 101 4.01 10.71 7.77
C PRO A 101 3.24 9.61 7.04
N PHE A 102 3.82 8.41 6.98
CA PHE A 102 3.23 7.27 6.30
C PHE A 102 1.95 6.80 6.99
N LEU A 103 1.90 6.78 8.32
CA LEU A 103 0.66 6.48 9.02
C LEU A 103 -0.41 7.53 8.74
N THR A 104 -0.07 8.82 8.72
CA THR A 104 -1.03 9.90 8.43
C THR A 104 -1.65 9.72 7.05
N LEU A 105 -0.83 9.44 6.02
CA LEU A 105 -1.33 9.14 4.66
C LEU A 105 -2.22 7.90 4.65
N PHE A 106 -1.84 6.85 5.37
CA PHE A 106 -2.66 5.64 5.51
C PHE A 106 -4.00 5.93 6.18
N VAL A 107 -4.04 6.72 7.26
CA VAL A 107 -5.27 7.07 7.98
C VAL A 107 -6.20 7.91 7.11
N ILE A 108 -5.65 8.89 6.37
CA ILE A 108 -6.43 9.69 5.42
C ILE A 108 -7.03 8.79 4.35
N GLY A 109 -6.23 7.93 3.70
CA GLY A 109 -6.71 6.99 2.69
C GLY A 109 -7.72 5.99 3.24
N GLY A 110 -7.44 5.41 4.41
CA GLY A 110 -8.28 4.42 5.09
C GLY A 110 -9.58 4.97 5.66
N SER A 111 -9.69 6.29 5.84
CA SER A 111 -10.93 6.95 6.31
C SER A 111 -12.13 6.68 5.39
N VAL A 112 -11.87 6.34 4.12
CA VAL A 112 -12.89 5.89 3.15
C VAL A 112 -13.68 4.67 3.64
N LEU A 113 -13.05 3.75 4.38
CA LEU A 113 -13.74 2.60 4.99
C LEU A 113 -14.73 3.06 6.06
N LEU A 114 -14.34 4.04 6.87
CA LEU A 114 -15.19 4.57 7.94
C LEU A 114 -16.37 5.35 7.35
N ALA A 115 -16.14 6.15 6.31
CA ALA A 115 -17.21 6.84 5.59
C ALA A 115 -18.17 5.87 4.90
N ALA A 116 -17.65 4.83 4.25
CA ALA A 116 -18.46 3.76 3.67
C ALA A 116 -19.25 3.01 4.74
N ALA A 117 -18.63 2.67 5.87
CA ALA A 117 -19.30 2.04 7.01
C ALA A 117 -20.44 2.91 7.55
N PHE A 118 -20.22 4.21 7.71
CA PHE A 118 -21.23 5.15 8.17
C PHE A 118 -22.40 5.26 7.18
N ARG A 119 -22.11 5.39 5.89
CA ARG A 119 -23.13 5.41 4.82
C ARG A 119 -23.96 4.12 4.81
N SER A 120 -23.30 2.98 4.95
CA SER A 120 -23.92 1.66 5.02
C SER A 120 -24.74 1.44 6.29
N ALA A 121 -24.29 1.95 7.43
CA ALA A 121 -25.01 1.81 8.70
C ALA A 121 -26.34 2.60 8.69
N ARG A 122 -26.40 3.73 7.98
CA ARG A 122 -27.63 4.55 7.83
C ARG A 122 -28.78 3.81 7.13
N THR A 123 -28.49 2.77 6.36
CA THR A 123 -29.52 1.96 5.67
C THR A 123 -29.94 0.73 6.47
N LEU A 124 -29.38 0.53 7.67
CA LEU A 124 -29.61 -0.62 8.52
C LEU A 124 -30.29 -0.18 9.83
N SER A 125 -30.90 -1.11 10.54
CA SER A 125 -31.56 -0.86 11.83
C SER A 125 -31.15 -1.88 12.89
N GLY A 126 -31.27 -1.50 14.17
CA GLY A 126 -30.95 -2.35 15.32
C GLY A 126 -29.50 -2.85 15.31
N VAL A 127 -29.29 -4.12 15.67
CA VAL A 127 -27.97 -4.76 15.74
C VAL A 127 -27.22 -4.72 14.40
N ALA A 128 -27.93 -4.77 13.27
CA ALA A 128 -27.32 -4.72 11.95
C ALA A 128 -26.54 -3.43 11.67
N MET A 129 -26.89 -2.31 12.32
CA MET A 129 -26.15 -1.04 12.19
C MET A 129 -24.70 -1.14 12.65
N ALA A 130 -24.36 -2.08 13.54
CA ALA A 130 -23.00 -2.26 14.02
C ALA A 130 -22.11 -2.99 13.00
N VAL A 131 -22.69 -3.83 12.13
CA VAL A 131 -21.94 -4.70 11.20
C VAL A 131 -20.93 -3.93 10.34
N PRO A 132 -21.27 -2.81 9.67
CA PRO A 132 -20.31 -2.09 8.84
C PRO A 132 -19.12 -1.53 9.64
N PHE A 133 -19.35 -1.06 10.88
CA PHE A 133 -18.27 -0.54 11.73
C PHE A 133 -17.34 -1.65 12.21
N VAL A 134 -17.88 -2.81 12.58
CA VAL A 134 -17.08 -3.95 13.03
C VAL A 134 -16.26 -4.54 11.87
N ILE A 135 -16.80 -4.61 10.65
CA ILE A 135 -16.04 -5.02 9.45
C ILE A 135 -14.92 -4.02 9.15
N ALA A 136 -15.19 -2.71 9.19
CA ALA A 136 -14.16 -1.69 8.99
C ALA A 136 -13.06 -1.80 10.07
N GLY A 137 -13.44 -2.01 11.34
CA GLY A 137 -12.49 -2.25 12.43
C GLY A 137 -11.67 -3.52 12.25
N TYR A 138 -12.28 -4.61 11.80
CA TYR A 138 -11.58 -5.84 11.44
C TYR A 138 -10.53 -5.58 10.37
N ILE A 139 -10.88 -4.92 9.26
CA ILE A 139 -9.94 -4.57 8.19
C ILE A 139 -8.77 -3.73 8.71
N LEU A 140 -9.06 -2.67 9.49
CA LEU A 140 -8.05 -1.73 9.98
C LEU A 140 -7.14 -2.29 11.08
N THR A 141 -7.52 -3.41 11.70
CA THR A 141 -6.72 -4.10 12.74
C THR A 141 -5.98 -5.32 12.20
N THR A 142 -6.16 -5.72 10.94
CA THR A 142 -5.46 -6.87 10.37
C THR A 142 -3.92 -6.72 10.46
N PRO A 143 -3.16 -7.82 10.61
CA PRO A 143 -1.70 -7.76 10.60
C PRO A 143 -1.14 -7.04 9.38
N LEU A 144 -1.77 -7.23 8.21
CA LEU A 144 -1.45 -6.51 6.98
C LEU A 144 -1.65 -5.00 7.11
N ALA A 145 -2.80 -4.54 7.62
CA ALA A 145 -3.09 -3.12 7.78
C ALA A 145 -2.21 -2.45 8.84
N VAL A 146 -1.85 -3.16 9.90
CA VAL A 146 -0.97 -2.64 10.95
C VAL A 146 0.45 -2.46 10.41
N GLY A 147 1.06 -3.52 9.86
CA GLY A 147 2.41 -3.45 9.30
C GLY A 147 2.51 -2.48 8.13
N ALA A 148 1.57 -2.53 7.17
CA ALA A 148 1.60 -1.69 5.98
C ALA A 148 1.43 -0.19 6.30
N SER A 149 0.72 0.14 7.38
CA SER A 149 0.52 1.55 7.80
C SER A 149 1.73 2.16 8.49
N LEU A 150 2.60 1.32 9.06
CA LEU A 150 3.75 1.75 9.83
C LEU A 150 5.05 1.67 9.06
N GLN A 151 5.13 0.84 8.01
CA GLN A 151 6.31 0.71 7.18
C GLN A 151 6.48 1.97 6.30
N PRO A 152 7.60 2.73 6.40
CA PRO A 152 7.90 3.82 5.47
C PRO A 152 8.09 3.26 4.06
N GLN A 153 7.01 3.22 3.28
CA GLN A 153 6.98 2.59 1.97
C GLN A 153 5.74 3.02 1.18
N ILE A 154 5.84 3.08 -0.15
CA ILE A 154 4.77 3.59 -1.01
C ILE A 154 3.57 2.65 -1.05
N ASP A 155 3.79 1.34 -1.09
CA ASP A 155 2.71 0.34 -1.27
C ASP A 155 1.65 0.36 -0.18
N GLY A 156 2.10 0.46 1.07
CA GLY A 156 1.22 0.40 2.23
C GLY A 156 0.45 1.70 2.41
N SER A 157 1.15 2.81 2.54
CA SER A 157 0.54 4.08 2.95
C SER A 157 0.10 4.96 1.79
N VAL A 158 1.01 5.25 0.86
CA VAL A 158 0.71 6.11 -0.30
C VAL A 158 -0.26 5.40 -1.25
N GLY A 159 -0.13 4.08 -1.40
CA GLY A 159 -1.06 3.25 -2.16
C GLY A 159 -2.46 3.28 -1.57
N VAL A 160 -2.60 3.11 -0.26
CA VAL A 160 -3.89 3.26 0.44
C VAL A 160 -4.45 4.67 0.28
N LEU A 161 -3.61 5.71 0.31
CA LEU A 161 -4.05 7.08 0.06
C LEU A 161 -4.60 7.27 -1.36
N LEU A 162 -3.81 6.95 -2.40
CA LEU A 162 -4.19 7.18 -3.79
C LEU A 162 -5.39 6.33 -4.21
N VAL A 163 -5.40 5.05 -3.82
CA VAL A 163 -6.52 4.15 -4.08
C VAL A 163 -7.74 4.55 -3.24
N GLY A 164 -7.54 4.99 -2.00
CA GLY A 164 -8.60 5.51 -1.14
C GLY A 164 -9.25 6.77 -1.68
N ILE A 165 -8.46 7.75 -2.15
CA ILE A 165 -8.96 8.97 -2.81
C ILE A 165 -9.71 8.61 -4.09
N THR A 166 -9.14 7.73 -4.92
CA THR A 166 -9.79 7.23 -6.14
C THR A 166 -11.17 6.65 -5.82
N ALA A 167 -11.23 5.73 -4.86
CA ALA A 167 -12.49 5.11 -4.44
C ALA A 167 -13.45 6.13 -3.84
N TRP A 168 -12.98 7.05 -3.00
CA TRP A 168 -13.78 8.11 -2.39
C TRP A 168 -14.46 8.99 -3.45
N VAL A 169 -13.70 9.44 -4.45
CA VAL A 169 -14.21 10.29 -5.55
C VAL A 169 -15.27 9.55 -6.36
N ILE A 170 -15.09 8.26 -6.66
CA ILE A 170 -16.05 7.47 -7.44
C ILE A 170 -17.31 7.14 -6.60
N VAL A 171 -17.14 6.83 -5.31
CA VAL A 171 -18.26 6.45 -4.42
C VAL A 171 -19.11 7.66 -4.02
N LEU A 172 -18.51 8.84 -3.84
CA LEU A 172 -19.20 10.08 -3.50
C LEU A 172 -19.52 10.97 -4.72
N ARG A 173 -19.35 10.45 -5.93
CA ARG A 173 -19.63 11.21 -7.15
C ARG A 173 -21.05 11.75 -7.19
N SER A 174 -21.23 12.86 -7.90
CA SER A 174 -22.55 13.37 -8.23
C SER A 174 -23.30 12.37 -9.12
N GLU A 175 -24.60 12.17 -8.88
CA GLU A 175 -25.44 11.30 -9.71
C GLU A 175 -26.08 12.01 -10.92
N LYS A 176 -25.74 13.29 -11.17
CA LYS A 176 -26.42 14.14 -12.16
C LYS A 176 -25.50 14.52 -13.32
N GLY A 177 -25.91 14.14 -14.54
CA GLY A 177 -25.39 14.66 -15.81
C GLY A 177 -23.88 14.49 -16.01
N TRP A 178 -23.26 15.48 -16.64
CA TRP A 178 -21.83 15.50 -17.00
C TRP A 178 -20.88 15.41 -15.79
N ARG A 179 -21.35 15.73 -14.58
CA ARG A 179 -20.53 15.67 -13.36
C ARG A 179 -20.07 14.26 -13.02
N ILE A 180 -20.82 13.22 -13.43
CA ILE A 180 -20.41 11.81 -13.26
C ILE A 180 -19.13 11.53 -14.05
N PHE A 181 -19.09 12.01 -15.30
CA PHE A 181 -17.94 11.83 -16.17
C PHE A 181 -16.73 12.53 -15.59
N VAL A 182 -16.84 13.82 -15.24
CA VAL A 182 -15.70 14.60 -14.72
C VAL A 182 -15.18 14.06 -13.38
N THR A 183 -16.05 13.65 -12.46
CA THR A 183 -15.60 13.01 -11.22
C THR A 183 -14.91 11.67 -11.47
N SER A 184 -15.38 10.90 -12.47
CA SER A 184 -14.72 9.65 -12.88
C SER A 184 -13.38 9.90 -13.57
N VAL A 185 -13.23 10.98 -14.34
CA VAL A 185 -11.95 11.42 -14.91
C VAL A 185 -10.96 11.77 -13.79
N LEU A 186 -11.38 12.54 -12.79
CA LEU A 186 -10.52 12.87 -11.65
C LEU A 186 -10.08 11.62 -10.87
N ALA A 187 -10.99 10.68 -10.65
CA ALA A 187 -10.65 9.42 -9.99
C ALA A 187 -9.66 8.57 -10.81
N GLY A 188 -9.91 8.42 -12.12
CA GLY A 188 -8.99 7.73 -13.01
C GLY A 188 -7.61 8.39 -13.04
N LEU A 189 -7.56 9.72 -13.05
CA LEU A 189 -6.33 10.49 -13.01
C LEU A 189 -5.52 10.20 -11.75
N VAL A 190 -6.15 10.25 -10.57
CA VAL A 190 -5.46 9.93 -9.30
C VAL A 190 -4.90 8.51 -9.30
N SER A 191 -5.66 7.53 -9.79
CA SER A 191 -5.16 6.16 -9.94
C SER A 191 -4.01 6.05 -10.94
N GLY A 192 -4.04 6.81 -12.04
CA GLY A 192 -3.00 6.86 -13.07
C GLY A 192 -1.67 7.46 -12.58
N LEU A 193 -1.73 8.38 -11.61
CA LEU A 193 -0.54 8.95 -10.95
C LEU A 193 0.11 7.97 -9.94
N GLY A 194 -0.60 6.89 -9.56
CA GLY A 194 -0.09 5.84 -8.69
C GLY A 194 0.83 4.86 -9.42
N LYS A 195 0.92 3.62 -8.94
CA LYS A 195 1.73 2.59 -9.62
C LYS A 195 1.07 2.06 -10.90
N HIS A 196 1.90 1.58 -11.82
CA HIS A 196 1.48 1.00 -13.10
C HIS A 196 0.43 -0.09 -12.92
N GLU A 197 0.67 -1.01 -11.99
CA GLU A 197 -0.22 -2.13 -11.70
C GLU A 197 -1.61 -1.68 -11.23
N TRP A 198 -1.72 -0.58 -10.48
CA TRP A 198 -3.01 -0.07 -10.01
C TRP A 198 -3.80 0.55 -11.17
N ALA A 199 -3.14 1.35 -12.01
CA ALA A 199 -3.73 1.97 -13.19
C ALA A 199 -4.22 0.93 -14.19
N VAL A 200 -3.37 -0.05 -14.53
CA VAL A 200 -3.71 -1.15 -15.44
C VAL A 200 -4.84 -2.00 -14.87
N ALA A 201 -4.79 -2.35 -13.58
CA ALA A 201 -5.84 -3.12 -12.94
C ALA A 201 -7.19 -2.38 -12.90
N LEU A 202 -7.20 -1.04 -12.73
CA LEU A 202 -8.43 -0.24 -12.77
C LEU A 202 -9.05 -0.23 -14.17
N VAL A 203 -8.24 -0.04 -15.21
CA VAL A 203 -8.70 -0.06 -16.61
C VAL A 203 -9.25 -1.45 -16.95
N ALA A 204 -8.52 -2.50 -16.61
CA ALA A 204 -8.95 -3.88 -16.83
C ALA A 204 -10.26 -4.19 -16.08
N ALA A 205 -10.37 -3.83 -14.81
CA ALA A 205 -11.59 -4.03 -14.02
C ALA A 205 -12.78 -3.27 -14.61
N THR A 206 -12.57 -2.02 -15.04
CA THR A 206 -13.60 -1.20 -15.69
C THR A 206 -14.08 -1.85 -16.98
N ALA A 207 -13.16 -2.30 -17.84
CA ALA A 207 -13.47 -2.94 -19.10
C ALA A 207 -14.21 -4.28 -18.91
N VAL A 208 -13.76 -5.12 -17.97
CA VAL A 208 -14.37 -6.42 -17.67
C VAL A 208 -15.80 -6.25 -17.15
N VAL A 209 -15.99 -5.42 -16.13
CA VAL A 209 -17.33 -5.19 -15.56
C VAL A 209 -18.26 -4.56 -16.60
N TRP A 210 -17.77 -3.60 -17.38
CA TRP A 210 -18.55 -2.94 -18.42
C TRP A 210 -18.95 -3.92 -19.52
N GLY A 211 -18.02 -4.75 -20.00
CA GLY A 211 -18.27 -5.75 -21.04
C GLY A 211 -19.30 -6.80 -20.60
N ILE A 212 -19.17 -7.32 -19.38
CA ILE A 212 -20.14 -8.28 -18.83
C ILE A 212 -21.52 -7.61 -18.67
N ALA A 213 -21.58 -6.38 -18.16
CA ALA A 213 -22.84 -5.66 -17.99
C ALA A 213 -23.52 -5.37 -19.35
N MET A 214 -22.75 -4.98 -20.37
CA MET A 214 -23.25 -4.80 -21.74
C MET A 214 -23.79 -6.10 -22.34
N LEU A 215 -23.07 -7.22 -22.14
CA LEU A 215 -23.52 -8.52 -22.62
C LEU A 215 -24.84 -8.93 -21.96
N GLN A 216 -24.96 -8.75 -20.63
CA GLN A 216 -26.21 -9.02 -19.92
C GLN A 216 -27.37 -8.15 -20.43
N HIS A 217 -27.10 -6.87 -20.72
CA HIS A 217 -28.10 -5.95 -21.27
C HIS A 217 -28.61 -6.41 -22.64
N ARG A 218 -27.70 -6.84 -23.52
CA ARG A 218 -28.04 -7.35 -24.86
C ARG A 218 -28.81 -8.67 -24.82
N LEU A 219 -28.47 -9.58 -23.92
CA LEU A 219 -29.13 -10.89 -23.80
C LEU A 219 -30.51 -10.80 -23.14
N ALA A 220 -30.80 -9.73 -22.39
CA ALA A 220 -32.10 -9.54 -21.75
C ALA A 220 -32.49 -8.05 -21.66
N PRO A 221 -32.84 -7.44 -22.80
CA PRO A 221 -33.26 -6.05 -22.85
C PRO A 221 -34.56 -5.83 -22.05
N GLY A 222 -34.71 -4.66 -21.43
CA GLY A 222 -35.95 -4.22 -20.79
C GLY A 222 -36.01 -4.24 -19.26
N ARG A 223 -34.96 -4.73 -18.55
CA ARG A 223 -34.90 -4.67 -17.08
C ARG A 223 -34.14 -3.50 -16.48
N GLN A 224 -33.33 -2.80 -17.28
CA GLN A 224 -32.39 -1.81 -16.77
C GLN A 224 -32.79 -0.40 -17.17
N ASP A 225 -32.77 0.51 -16.20
CA ASP A 225 -33.04 1.94 -16.38
C ASP A 225 -32.01 2.57 -17.34
N ALA A 226 -32.51 3.30 -18.36
CA ALA A 226 -31.67 4.02 -19.32
C ALA A 226 -30.73 5.03 -18.63
N GLN A 227 -31.16 5.61 -17.50
CA GLN A 227 -30.30 6.50 -16.71
C GLN A 227 -29.17 5.72 -16.01
N ALA A 228 -29.41 4.49 -15.55
CA ALA A 228 -28.36 3.64 -14.98
C ALA A 228 -27.29 3.27 -16.04
N MET A 229 -27.73 2.97 -17.27
CA MET A 229 -26.82 2.71 -18.40
C MET A 229 -25.97 3.93 -18.74
N ARG A 230 -26.57 5.13 -18.83
CA ARG A 230 -25.83 6.38 -19.06
C ARG A 230 -24.80 6.65 -17.95
N ARG A 231 -25.20 6.43 -16.69
CA ARG A 231 -24.30 6.56 -15.52
C ARG A 231 -23.10 5.62 -15.62
N MET A 232 -23.34 4.35 -15.94
CA MET A 232 -22.29 3.36 -16.12
C MET A 232 -21.34 3.74 -17.25
N ASN A 233 -21.85 4.05 -18.44
CA ASN A 233 -21.01 4.41 -19.59
C ASN A 233 -20.18 5.67 -19.33
N GLY A 234 -20.79 6.71 -18.75
CA GLY A 234 -20.06 7.93 -18.37
C GLY A 234 -18.99 7.67 -17.31
N THR A 235 -19.23 6.74 -16.39
CA THR A 235 -18.22 6.29 -15.42
C THR A 235 -17.07 5.60 -16.12
N ALA A 236 -17.37 4.58 -16.93
CA ALA A 236 -16.36 3.76 -17.57
C ALA A 236 -15.44 4.61 -18.48
N ALA A 237 -16.04 5.44 -19.33
CA ALA A 237 -15.31 6.36 -20.20
C ALA A 237 -14.48 7.37 -19.38
N GLY A 238 -15.06 7.93 -18.31
CA GLY A 238 -14.35 8.87 -17.46
C GLY A 238 -13.15 8.24 -16.76
N LEU A 239 -13.29 7.04 -16.19
CA LEU A 239 -12.18 6.32 -15.53
C LEU A 239 -11.04 6.04 -16.50
N VAL A 240 -11.34 5.51 -17.68
CA VAL A 240 -10.33 5.18 -18.69
C VAL A 240 -9.61 6.45 -19.17
N LEU A 241 -10.36 7.52 -19.49
CA LEU A 241 -9.76 8.79 -19.90
C LEU A 241 -8.91 9.38 -18.77
N GLY A 242 -9.40 9.33 -17.53
CA GLY A 242 -8.67 9.78 -16.35
C GLY A 242 -7.33 9.07 -16.20
N VAL A 243 -7.33 7.73 -16.28
CA VAL A 243 -6.09 6.94 -16.20
C VAL A 243 -5.14 7.31 -17.32
N ALA A 244 -5.63 7.46 -18.56
CA ALA A 244 -4.79 7.87 -19.69
C ALA A 244 -4.15 9.26 -19.45
N LEU A 245 -4.90 10.22 -18.90
CA LEU A 245 -4.36 11.53 -18.53
C LEU A 245 -3.33 11.43 -17.38
N GLY A 246 -3.58 10.62 -16.36
CA GLY A 246 -2.63 10.38 -15.28
C GLY A 246 -1.32 9.78 -15.78
N VAL A 247 -1.40 8.78 -16.67
CA VAL A 247 -0.24 8.17 -17.32
C VAL A 247 0.50 9.18 -18.20
N ALA A 248 -0.21 10.00 -18.98
CA ALA A 248 0.40 11.05 -19.78
C ALA A 248 1.18 12.05 -18.91
N LEU A 249 0.63 12.44 -17.75
CA LEU A 249 1.33 13.29 -16.80
C LEU A 249 2.60 12.63 -16.25
N CYS A 250 2.56 11.33 -15.92
CA CYS A 250 3.76 10.60 -15.49
C CYS A 250 4.83 10.57 -16.58
N LEU A 251 4.45 10.36 -17.84
CA LEU A 251 5.35 10.39 -18.99
C LEU A 251 5.95 11.80 -19.22
N MET A 252 5.16 12.86 -19.00
CA MET A 252 5.65 14.24 -19.05
C MET A 252 6.65 14.57 -17.94
N VAL A 253 6.57 13.90 -16.78
CA VAL A 253 7.54 14.05 -15.69
C VAL A 253 8.84 13.36 -16.04
N SER A 254 8.81 12.06 -16.38
CA SER A 254 9.98 11.32 -16.83
C SER A 254 9.57 10.04 -17.55
N VAL A 255 9.80 10.00 -18.88
CA VAL A 255 9.58 8.80 -19.70
C VAL A 255 10.47 7.65 -19.23
N GLN A 256 11.73 7.92 -18.92
CA GLN A 256 12.70 6.89 -18.54
C GLN A 256 12.31 6.18 -17.24
N GLU A 257 11.97 6.93 -16.18
CA GLU A 257 11.56 6.35 -14.89
C GLU A 257 10.24 5.57 -15.03
N TYR A 258 9.31 6.06 -15.85
CA TYR A 258 8.08 5.35 -16.16
C TYR A 258 8.35 4.00 -16.84
N LEU A 259 9.18 3.99 -17.88
CA LEU A 259 9.55 2.76 -18.61
C LEU A 259 10.31 1.76 -17.72
N TYR A 260 11.18 2.22 -16.82
CA TYR A 260 11.83 1.33 -15.85
C TYR A 260 10.82 0.57 -14.97
N GLY A 261 9.71 1.21 -14.59
CA GLY A 261 8.61 0.55 -13.90
C GLY A 261 7.98 -0.60 -14.70
N ILE A 262 7.82 -0.43 -16.02
CA ILE A 262 7.30 -1.48 -16.90
C ILE A 262 8.30 -2.64 -17.00
N PHE A 263 9.59 -2.35 -17.20
CA PHE A 263 10.62 -3.38 -17.27
C PHE A 263 10.77 -4.13 -15.94
N LEU A 264 10.59 -3.46 -14.81
CA LEU A 264 10.56 -4.10 -13.49
C LEU A 264 9.40 -5.11 -13.41
N MET A 265 8.19 -4.72 -13.82
CA MET A 265 7.04 -5.63 -13.83
C MET A 265 7.31 -6.87 -14.70
N GLU A 266 7.86 -6.68 -15.90
CA GLU A 266 8.22 -7.78 -16.79
C GLU A 266 9.26 -8.72 -16.18
N ARG A 267 10.32 -8.17 -15.56
CA ARG A 267 11.36 -8.94 -14.87
C ARG A 267 10.78 -9.77 -13.73
N MET A 268 9.86 -9.19 -12.96
CA MET A 268 9.20 -9.88 -11.84
C MET A 268 8.31 -11.04 -12.32
N THR A 269 7.61 -10.89 -13.44
CA THR A 269 6.74 -11.96 -13.99
C THR A 269 7.50 -13.13 -14.60
N ARG A 270 8.77 -12.94 -14.95
CA ARG A 270 9.64 -13.97 -15.54
C ARG A 270 10.41 -14.78 -14.48
N GLY A 271 10.20 -14.51 -13.19
CA GLY A 271 10.88 -15.23 -12.13
C GLY A 271 10.32 -16.65 -11.93
N ASP A 272 11.19 -17.65 -11.78
CA ASP A 272 10.81 -19.07 -11.58
C ASP A 272 10.38 -19.40 -10.14
N LYS A 273 9.78 -18.45 -9.42
CA LYS A 273 9.39 -18.65 -8.02
C LYS A 273 8.03 -19.34 -7.90
N SER A 274 7.89 -20.24 -6.93
CA SER A 274 6.64 -20.96 -6.68
C SER A 274 5.56 -20.05 -6.09
N ILE A 275 4.48 -19.83 -6.84
CA ILE A 275 3.29 -19.08 -6.40
C ILE A 275 2.69 -19.70 -5.12
N LEU A 276 2.63 -21.03 -5.03
CA LEU A 276 2.07 -21.73 -3.87
C LEU A 276 2.90 -21.49 -2.61
N LEU A 277 4.23 -21.59 -2.72
CA LEU A 277 5.12 -21.32 -1.59
C LEU A 277 4.97 -19.87 -1.12
N GLN A 278 4.89 -18.94 -2.06
CA GLN A 278 4.68 -17.53 -1.78
C GLN A 278 3.32 -17.25 -1.12
N PHE A 279 2.26 -17.92 -1.57
CA PHE A 279 0.93 -17.84 -0.96
C PHE A 279 0.96 -18.30 0.50
N LEU A 280 1.48 -19.50 0.76
CA LEU A 280 1.54 -20.09 2.11
C LEU A 280 2.37 -19.23 3.06
N ARG A 281 3.48 -18.68 2.58
CA ARG A 281 4.33 -17.77 3.35
C ARG A 281 3.63 -16.47 3.72
N ASN A 282 2.80 -15.93 2.82
CA ASN A 282 2.07 -14.67 3.03
C ASN A 282 0.73 -14.86 3.77
N LEU A 283 0.20 -16.08 3.83
CA LEU A 283 -1.12 -16.37 4.39
C LEU A 283 -1.33 -15.85 5.83
N PRO A 284 -0.35 -15.94 6.76
CA PRO A 284 -0.52 -15.40 8.11
C PRO A 284 -0.85 -13.91 8.15
N PHE A 285 -0.45 -13.15 7.14
CA PHE A 285 -0.72 -11.71 7.03
C PHE A 285 -1.96 -11.41 6.16
N THR A 286 -2.18 -12.23 5.13
CA THR A 286 -3.13 -11.95 4.05
C THR A 286 -4.45 -12.72 4.14
N TYR A 287 -4.60 -13.67 5.07
CA TYR A 287 -5.88 -14.39 5.24
C TYR A 287 -7.11 -13.47 5.35
N PRO A 288 -7.07 -12.27 5.99
CA PRO A 288 -8.24 -11.39 6.04
C PRO A 288 -8.62 -10.86 4.67
N LEU A 289 -7.63 -10.60 3.81
CA LEU A 289 -7.88 -10.22 2.42
C LEU A 289 -8.62 -11.33 1.70
N TRP A 290 -8.18 -12.58 1.80
CA TRP A 290 -8.82 -13.68 1.09
C TRP A 290 -10.25 -13.95 1.57
N ILE A 291 -10.54 -13.73 2.86
CA ILE A 291 -11.92 -13.73 3.38
C ILE A 291 -12.74 -12.62 2.71
N MET A 292 -12.21 -11.41 2.62
CA MET A 292 -12.89 -10.29 1.95
C MET A 292 -13.07 -10.56 0.45
N VAL A 293 -12.08 -11.16 -0.22
CA VAL A 293 -12.13 -11.56 -1.63
C VAL A 293 -13.25 -12.58 -1.85
N ALA A 294 -13.37 -13.59 -0.99
CA ALA A 294 -14.46 -14.55 -1.05
C ALA A 294 -15.83 -13.86 -0.87
N GLY A 295 -15.95 -12.95 0.09
CA GLY A 295 -17.17 -12.16 0.31
C GLY A 295 -17.55 -11.29 -0.89
N ALA A 296 -16.58 -10.59 -1.49
CA ALA A 296 -16.79 -9.80 -2.70
C ALA A 296 -17.12 -10.68 -3.92
N GLY A 297 -16.51 -11.87 -4.03
CA GLY A 297 -16.80 -12.84 -5.09
C GLY A 297 -18.25 -13.34 -5.01
N LEU A 298 -18.71 -13.72 -3.81
CA LEU A 298 -20.11 -14.08 -3.58
C LEU A 298 -21.05 -12.92 -3.93
N MET A 299 -20.70 -11.69 -3.53
CA MET A 299 -21.48 -10.50 -3.88
C MET A 299 -21.56 -10.31 -5.41
N LEU A 300 -20.44 -10.41 -6.14
CA LEU A 300 -20.41 -10.31 -7.59
C LEU A 300 -21.29 -11.37 -8.26
N LEU A 301 -21.24 -12.62 -7.78
CA LEU A 301 -22.10 -13.70 -8.28
C LEU A 301 -23.59 -13.39 -8.08
N VAL A 302 -23.96 -12.88 -6.90
CA VAL A 302 -25.35 -12.48 -6.61
C VAL A 302 -25.78 -11.32 -7.51
N LEU A 303 -24.94 -10.30 -7.69
CA LEU A 303 -25.24 -9.15 -8.56
C LEU A 303 -25.35 -9.56 -10.02
N PHE A 304 -24.48 -10.46 -10.48
CA PHE A 304 -24.54 -11.05 -11.81
C PHE A 304 -25.85 -11.83 -12.00
N ALA A 305 -26.18 -12.75 -11.09
CA ALA A 305 -27.39 -13.56 -11.15
C ALA A 305 -28.67 -12.71 -11.14
N ARG A 306 -28.67 -11.63 -10.34
CA ARG A 306 -29.79 -10.67 -10.27
C ARG A 306 -29.78 -9.61 -11.38
N ARG A 307 -28.78 -9.62 -12.28
CA ARG A 307 -28.59 -8.65 -13.38
C ARG A 307 -28.48 -7.19 -12.92
N LEU A 308 -27.87 -6.97 -11.76
CA LEU A 308 -27.71 -5.67 -11.10
C LEU A 308 -26.35 -5.00 -11.36
N LEU A 309 -25.53 -5.55 -12.28
CA LEU A 309 -24.18 -5.04 -12.54
C LEU A 309 -24.19 -3.58 -13.04
N VAL A 310 -25.19 -3.17 -13.81
CA VAL A 310 -25.30 -1.78 -14.31
C VAL A 310 -25.57 -0.80 -13.17
N GLU A 311 -26.49 -1.15 -12.28
CA GLU A 311 -26.85 -0.31 -11.13
C GLU A 311 -25.75 -0.27 -10.07
N ARG A 312 -24.98 -1.35 -9.97
CA ARG A 312 -23.90 -1.56 -9.00
C ARG A 312 -22.51 -1.53 -9.62
N PHE A 313 -22.38 -0.78 -10.72
CA PHE A 313 -21.17 -0.78 -11.53
C PHE A 313 -19.92 -0.42 -10.71
N VAL A 314 -20.01 0.61 -9.86
CA VAL A 314 -18.89 1.07 -9.04
C VAL A 314 -18.47 0.01 -8.04
N GLU A 315 -19.41 -0.58 -7.31
CA GLU A 315 -19.11 -1.63 -6.34
C GLU A 315 -18.44 -2.82 -7.04
N CYS A 316 -18.91 -3.20 -8.24
CA CYS A 316 -18.31 -4.26 -9.03
C CYS A 316 -16.90 -3.92 -9.50
N VAL A 317 -16.66 -2.70 -9.97
CA VAL A 317 -15.32 -2.24 -10.38
C VAL A 317 -14.35 -2.25 -9.21
N LEU A 318 -14.75 -1.78 -8.02
CA LEU A 318 -13.91 -1.82 -6.82
C LEU A 318 -13.53 -3.26 -6.44
N ALA A 319 -14.48 -4.21 -6.49
CA ALA A 319 -14.22 -5.62 -6.23
C ALA A 319 -13.22 -6.21 -7.23
N VAL A 320 -13.49 -6.07 -8.54
CA VAL A 320 -12.63 -6.63 -9.59
C VAL A 320 -11.25 -5.96 -9.62
N TRP A 321 -11.18 -4.65 -9.34
CA TRP A 321 -9.93 -3.92 -9.24
C TRP A 321 -9.06 -4.43 -8.08
N GLY A 322 -9.64 -4.55 -6.88
CA GLY A 322 -8.94 -5.09 -5.72
C GLY A 322 -8.50 -6.55 -5.91
N MET A 323 -9.37 -7.39 -6.49
CA MET A 323 -9.01 -8.76 -6.87
C MET A 323 -7.87 -8.79 -7.87
N GLY A 324 -7.88 -7.94 -8.90
CA GLY A 324 -6.83 -7.87 -9.91
C GLY A 324 -5.46 -7.48 -9.33
N ILE A 325 -5.43 -6.54 -8.38
CA ILE A 325 -4.18 -6.20 -7.66
C ILE A 325 -3.69 -7.40 -6.85
N ALA A 326 -4.59 -8.06 -6.10
CA ALA A 326 -4.22 -9.21 -5.26
C ALA A 326 -3.71 -10.39 -6.10
N THR A 327 -4.43 -10.77 -7.16
CA THR A 327 -4.04 -11.90 -8.01
C THR A 327 -2.80 -11.58 -8.84
N GLY A 328 -2.66 -10.35 -9.34
CA GLY A 328 -1.46 -9.92 -10.06
C GLY A 328 -0.19 -9.99 -9.20
N TYR A 329 -0.26 -9.51 -7.96
CA TYR A 329 0.87 -9.62 -7.04
C TYR A 329 1.16 -11.08 -6.65
N LEU A 330 0.13 -11.88 -6.37
CA LEU A 330 0.30 -13.30 -6.10
C LEU A 330 0.97 -14.04 -7.27
N TRP A 331 0.56 -13.72 -8.50
CA TRP A 331 1.09 -14.31 -9.73
C TRP A 331 2.57 -13.99 -9.95
N SER A 332 3.03 -12.81 -9.53
CA SER A 332 4.46 -12.45 -9.61
C SER A 332 5.37 -13.37 -8.79
N ALA A 333 4.80 -14.12 -7.82
CA ALA A 333 5.53 -14.92 -6.85
C ALA A 333 6.69 -14.16 -6.16
N TRP A 334 6.65 -12.83 -6.18
CA TRP A 334 7.74 -12.01 -5.68
C TRP A 334 7.68 -11.97 -4.15
N PRO A 335 8.77 -12.33 -3.47
CA PRO A 335 8.78 -12.38 -2.02
C PRO A 335 8.67 -11.01 -1.35
N GLY A 336 8.95 -9.92 -2.08
CA GLY A 336 9.20 -8.61 -1.46
C GLY A 336 10.32 -8.70 -0.42
N ASP A 337 10.31 -7.76 0.52
CA ASP A 337 11.32 -7.71 1.60
C ASP A 337 11.04 -8.70 2.74
N GLY A 338 9.92 -9.42 2.69
CA GLY A 338 9.48 -10.33 3.76
C GLY A 338 8.05 -10.05 4.23
N PHE A 339 7.55 -8.82 4.03
CA PHE A 339 6.18 -8.44 4.39
C PHE A 339 5.31 -8.09 3.17
N PRO A 340 4.10 -8.65 3.06
CA PRO A 340 3.32 -8.62 1.82
C PRO A 340 2.43 -7.36 1.69
N ARG A 341 3.02 -6.18 1.91
CA ARG A 341 2.37 -4.85 1.87
C ARG A 341 1.57 -4.54 0.61
N TYR A 342 1.96 -5.12 -0.53
CA TYR A 342 1.30 -4.93 -1.85
C TYR A 342 -0.17 -5.35 -1.87
N PHE A 343 -0.60 -6.18 -0.93
CA PHE A 343 -1.99 -6.58 -0.77
C PHE A 343 -2.86 -5.53 -0.05
N MET A 344 -2.27 -4.50 0.56
CA MET A 344 -3.02 -3.54 1.36
C MET A 344 -4.00 -2.69 0.52
N PRO A 345 -3.62 -2.14 -0.65
CA PRO A 345 -4.58 -1.48 -1.54
C PRO A 345 -5.72 -2.40 -1.99
N ALA A 346 -5.43 -3.69 -2.24
CA ALA A 346 -6.45 -4.68 -2.57
C ALA A 346 -7.42 -4.91 -1.40
N LEU A 347 -6.92 -5.05 -0.17
CA LEU A 347 -7.74 -5.20 1.03
C LEU A 347 -8.68 -4.01 1.22
N LEU A 348 -8.18 -2.79 0.99
CA LEU A 348 -8.98 -1.57 1.05
C LEU A 348 -10.14 -1.63 0.03
N LEU A 349 -9.85 -1.92 -1.24
CA LEU A 349 -10.83 -1.92 -2.33
C LEU A 349 -11.90 -3.00 -2.18
N VAL A 350 -11.47 -4.22 -1.88
CA VAL A 350 -12.38 -5.35 -1.66
C VAL A 350 -13.21 -5.10 -0.41
N GLY A 351 -12.59 -4.60 0.67
CA GLY A 351 -13.28 -4.21 1.90
C GLY A 351 -14.34 -3.13 1.66
N LEU A 352 -14.03 -2.10 0.87
CA LEU A 352 -14.99 -1.08 0.44
C LEU A 352 -16.16 -1.67 -0.32
N SER A 353 -15.88 -2.55 -1.30
CA SER A 353 -16.92 -3.22 -2.06
C SER A 353 -17.85 -4.04 -1.15
N VAL A 354 -17.28 -4.79 -0.20
CA VAL A 354 -18.06 -5.57 0.78
C VAL A 354 -18.90 -4.63 1.65
N LEU A 355 -18.33 -3.57 2.22
CA LEU A 355 -19.06 -2.62 3.06
C LEU A 355 -20.24 -1.98 2.34
N LEU A 356 -20.07 -1.61 1.07
CA LEU A 356 -21.12 -0.96 0.26
C LEU A 356 -22.17 -1.94 -0.26
N GLY A 357 -21.78 -3.17 -0.59
CA GLY A 357 -22.69 -4.19 -1.11
C GLY A 357 -23.48 -4.93 -0.03
N PHE A 358 -22.81 -5.32 1.05
CA PHE A 358 -23.38 -6.19 2.08
C PHE A 358 -24.46 -5.47 2.89
N SER A 359 -24.34 -4.16 3.12
CA SER A 359 -25.33 -3.35 3.84
C SER A 359 -26.70 -3.30 3.16
N ARG A 360 -26.76 -3.55 1.86
CA ARG A 360 -28.03 -3.63 1.11
C ARG A 360 -28.59 -5.05 1.03
N ALA A 361 -27.73 -6.06 1.12
CA ALA A 361 -28.13 -7.47 1.12
C ALA A 361 -28.54 -7.95 2.51
N LEU A 362 -27.90 -7.45 3.56
CA LEU A 362 -28.07 -7.88 4.95
C LEU A 362 -29.53 -7.83 5.44
N PRO A 363 -30.36 -6.82 5.12
CA PRO A 363 -31.77 -6.81 5.53
C PRO A 363 -32.60 -7.97 4.98
N ALA A 364 -32.19 -8.57 3.86
CA ALA A 364 -32.86 -9.71 3.25
C ALA A 364 -32.37 -11.07 3.79
N LEU A 365 -31.35 -11.07 4.65
CA LEU A 365 -30.79 -12.28 5.24
C LEU A 365 -31.49 -12.62 6.57
N PRO A 366 -31.40 -13.89 7.04
CA PRO A 366 -31.92 -14.27 8.35
C PRO A 366 -31.38 -13.38 9.46
N ARG A 367 -32.22 -13.04 10.45
CA ARG A 367 -31.88 -12.12 11.56
C ARG A 367 -30.62 -12.53 12.34
N ALA A 368 -30.30 -13.83 12.37
CA ALA A 368 -29.11 -14.38 13.01
C ALA A 368 -27.78 -14.04 12.30
N VAL A 369 -27.81 -13.64 11.02
CA VAL A 369 -26.59 -13.35 10.25
C VAL A 369 -25.87 -12.11 10.78
N ALA A 370 -26.59 -11.04 11.14
CA ALA A 370 -25.99 -9.83 11.68
C ALA A 370 -25.20 -10.08 12.99
N PRO A 371 -25.75 -10.71 14.05
CA PRO A 371 -24.99 -11.02 15.25
C PRO A 371 -23.84 -12.00 14.99
N LEU A 372 -24.01 -12.97 14.08
CA LEU A 372 -22.93 -13.87 13.70
C LEU A 372 -21.75 -13.12 13.06
N LEU A 373 -22.02 -12.19 12.13
CA LEU A 373 -20.98 -11.36 11.51
C LEU A 373 -20.27 -10.47 12.54
N ILE A 374 -21.01 -9.90 13.48
CA ILE A 374 -20.43 -9.11 14.58
C ILE A 374 -19.52 -9.99 15.43
N LEU A 375 -19.98 -11.18 15.81
CA LEU A 375 -19.19 -12.13 16.61
C LEU A 375 -17.91 -12.53 15.87
N CYS A 376 -18.01 -12.95 14.61
CA CYS A 376 -16.86 -13.37 13.80
C CYS A 376 -15.85 -12.23 13.59
N ALA A 377 -16.31 -11.03 13.25
CA ALA A 377 -15.43 -9.89 13.03
C ALA A 377 -14.81 -9.37 14.34
N THR A 378 -15.55 -9.43 15.46
CA THR A 378 -15.02 -9.07 16.79
C THR A 378 -13.99 -10.08 17.28
N ALA A 379 -14.25 -11.37 17.12
CA ALA A 379 -13.28 -12.42 17.42
C ALA A 379 -12.03 -12.27 16.55
N GLY A 380 -12.20 -11.97 15.25
CA GLY A 380 -11.09 -11.67 14.35
C GLY A 380 -10.27 -10.46 14.79
N MET A 381 -10.92 -9.35 15.21
CA MET A 381 -10.23 -8.19 15.79
C MET A 381 -9.45 -8.57 17.05
N ALA A 382 -10.04 -9.34 17.96
CA ALA A 382 -9.37 -9.79 19.17
C ALA A 382 -8.12 -10.62 18.86
N VAL A 383 -8.21 -11.57 17.92
CA VAL A 383 -7.07 -12.36 17.45
C VAL A 383 -5.97 -11.47 16.86
N ASN A 384 -6.34 -10.48 16.04
CA ASN A 384 -5.37 -9.53 15.48
C ASN A 384 -4.66 -8.70 16.56
N VAL A 385 -5.43 -8.19 17.53
CA VAL A 385 -4.91 -7.40 18.66
C VAL A 385 -3.97 -8.24 19.52
N LEU A 386 -4.37 -9.47 19.87
CA LEU A 386 -3.54 -10.39 20.64
C LEU A 386 -2.26 -10.77 19.89
N SER A 387 -2.33 -11.00 18.58
CA SER A 387 -1.14 -11.26 17.77
C SER A 387 -0.19 -10.07 17.70
N ALA A 388 -0.73 -8.84 17.61
CA ALA A 388 0.07 -7.62 17.67
C ALA A 388 0.72 -7.46 19.05
N TYR A 389 -0.03 -7.70 20.12
CA TYR A 389 0.48 -7.64 21.48
C TYR A 389 1.62 -8.64 21.72
N ASP A 390 1.43 -9.92 21.37
CA ASP A 390 2.47 -10.97 21.50
C ASP A 390 3.76 -10.62 20.74
N LYS A 391 3.63 -10.09 19.51
CA LYS A 391 4.80 -9.65 18.72
C LYS A 391 5.51 -8.45 19.36
N SER A 392 4.75 -7.54 19.95
CA SER A 392 5.31 -6.41 20.69
C SER A 392 6.06 -6.88 21.94
N GLU A 393 5.49 -7.79 22.73
CA GLU A 393 6.15 -8.32 23.94
C GLU A 393 7.42 -9.09 23.61
N ARG A 394 7.43 -9.85 22.51
CA ARG A 394 8.64 -10.55 22.03
C ARG A 394 9.69 -9.61 21.41
N GLY A 395 9.35 -8.33 21.21
CA GLY A 395 10.26 -7.36 20.59
C GLY A 395 10.66 -7.75 19.17
N VAL A 396 9.71 -8.26 18.37
CA VAL A 396 9.97 -8.68 16.98
C VAL A 396 9.39 -7.71 15.97
N SER A 397 10.05 -7.59 14.81
CA SER A 397 9.55 -6.78 13.71
C SER A 397 8.25 -7.34 13.13
N ILE A 398 7.36 -6.45 12.69
CA ILE A 398 6.11 -6.77 11.99
C ILE A 398 6.04 -6.19 10.57
N THR A 399 7.10 -5.49 10.15
CA THR A 399 7.22 -4.79 8.87
C THR A 399 8.23 -5.51 7.99
N SER A 400 9.27 -4.87 7.43
CA SER A 400 10.08 -5.42 6.34
C SER A 400 10.62 -6.83 6.59
N TYR A 401 10.98 -7.20 7.81
CA TYR A 401 11.43 -8.57 8.17
C TYR A 401 10.61 -9.15 9.33
N PRO A 402 9.37 -9.63 9.10
CA PRO A 402 8.51 -10.08 10.17
C PRO A 402 9.15 -11.21 10.99
N GLY A 403 9.17 -11.06 12.32
CA GLY A 403 9.74 -12.04 13.25
C GLY A 403 11.21 -11.81 13.62
N LYS A 404 11.93 -10.91 12.95
CA LYS A 404 13.32 -10.56 13.33
C LYS A 404 13.35 -9.85 14.67
N SER A 405 14.28 -10.23 15.56
CA SER A 405 14.47 -9.57 16.86
C SER A 405 14.92 -8.11 16.67
N LEU A 406 14.15 -7.17 17.24
CA LEU A 406 14.46 -5.74 17.18
C LEU A 406 15.61 -5.38 18.10
N SER A 407 15.75 -6.05 19.25
CA SER A 407 16.86 -5.81 20.17
C SER A 407 18.19 -6.27 19.57
N ALA A 408 18.20 -7.45 18.91
CA ALA A 408 19.37 -7.93 18.18
C ALA A 408 19.74 -6.98 17.03
N PHE A 409 18.74 -6.44 16.31
CA PHE A 409 19.00 -5.48 15.25
C PHE A 409 19.57 -4.15 15.77
N SER A 410 19.09 -3.63 16.90
CA SER A 410 19.69 -2.43 17.51
C SER A 410 21.14 -2.67 17.94
N GLN A 411 21.44 -3.81 18.55
CA GLN A 411 22.82 -4.19 18.92
C GLN A 411 23.71 -4.33 17.69
N HIS A 412 23.17 -4.89 16.61
CA HIS A 412 23.84 -4.98 15.31
C HIS A 412 24.17 -3.60 14.75
N LEU A 413 23.20 -2.67 14.74
CA LEU A 413 23.42 -1.30 14.29
C LEU A 413 24.54 -0.61 15.08
N ASP A 414 24.52 -0.71 16.40
CA ASP A 414 25.55 -0.10 17.26
C ASP A 414 26.94 -0.68 16.95
N THR A 415 27.03 -2.00 16.78
CA THR A 415 28.27 -2.70 16.44
C THR A 415 28.79 -2.27 15.08
N VAL A 416 27.94 -2.27 14.07
CA VAL A 416 28.27 -1.89 12.69
C VAL A 416 28.72 -0.44 12.61
N ILE A 417 27.98 0.48 13.25
CA ILE A 417 28.31 1.91 13.26
C ILE A 417 29.66 2.13 13.95
N THR A 418 29.86 1.52 15.12
CA THR A 418 31.12 1.65 15.87
C THR A 418 32.29 1.14 15.04
N ARG A 419 32.14 -0.06 14.46
CA ARG A 419 33.18 -0.68 13.65
C ARG A 419 33.52 0.12 12.40
N ALA A 420 32.52 0.65 11.71
CA ALA A 420 32.71 1.53 10.55
C ALA A 420 33.55 2.76 10.92
N GLN A 421 33.28 3.36 12.08
CA GLN A 421 33.99 4.53 12.57
C GLN A 421 35.41 4.22 13.05
N THR A 422 35.61 3.10 13.75
CA THR A 422 36.92 2.75 14.34
C THR A 422 37.88 2.15 13.31
N GLU A 423 37.38 1.33 12.40
CA GLU A 423 38.19 0.60 11.40
C GLU A 423 38.26 1.34 10.05
N GLY A 424 37.39 2.32 9.80
CA GLY A 424 37.35 3.05 8.53
C GLY A 424 36.94 2.17 7.34
N ILE A 425 36.04 1.21 7.60
CA ILE A 425 35.52 0.24 6.63
C ILE A 425 34.23 0.74 5.95
N ILE A 426 33.95 0.21 4.76
CA ILE A 426 32.69 0.42 4.04
C ILE A 426 31.79 -0.78 4.31
N VAL A 427 30.73 -0.55 5.07
CA VAL A 427 29.85 -1.65 5.49
C VAL A 427 28.87 -2.00 4.37
N VAL A 428 28.75 -3.28 4.03
CA VAL A 428 27.65 -3.77 3.17
C VAL A 428 26.52 -4.30 4.05
N ASP A 429 25.41 -3.56 4.12
CA ASP A 429 24.26 -3.84 5.01
C ASP A 429 22.95 -3.25 4.45
N SER A 430 21.85 -3.42 5.17
CA SER A 430 20.55 -2.79 4.93
C SER A 430 20.67 -1.29 4.67
N SER A 431 19.86 -0.77 3.73
CA SER A 431 19.78 0.67 3.43
C SER A 431 19.40 1.54 4.63
N SER A 432 18.85 0.95 5.69
CA SER A 432 18.49 1.65 6.93
C SER A 432 19.68 2.12 7.76
N VAL A 433 20.86 1.51 7.65
CA VAL A 433 22.03 1.92 8.45
C VAL A 433 22.41 3.38 8.17
N GLY A 434 22.38 3.79 6.90
CA GLY A 434 22.74 5.15 6.47
C GLY A 434 21.82 6.27 6.97
N ILE A 435 20.64 5.95 7.51
CA ILE A 435 19.75 6.92 8.17
C ILE A 435 20.11 7.13 9.63
N TYR A 436 20.56 6.07 10.31
CA TYR A 436 20.89 6.14 11.73
C TYR A 436 22.20 6.88 12.00
N ASN A 437 23.14 6.82 11.05
CA ASN A 437 24.36 7.60 11.14
C ASN A 437 24.77 8.16 9.77
N LYS A 438 24.89 9.49 9.69
CA LYS A 438 25.27 10.19 8.45
C LYS A 438 26.77 10.15 8.16
N ASN A 439 27.58 9.77 9.15
CA ASN A 439 29.05 9.85 9.06
C ASN A 439 29.70 8.51 8.71
N ILE A 440 28.93 7.43 8.57
CA ILE A 440 29.46 6.13 8.18
C ILE A 440 29.46 5.98 6.66
N GLU A 441 30.44 5.21 6.18
CA GLU A 441 30.45 4.72 4.81
C GLU A 441 29.75 3.36 4.74
N PHE A 442 28.85 3.21 3.78
CA PHE A 442 28.09 1.99 3.61
C PHE A 442 27.66 1.78 2.16
N MET A 443 27.31 0.54 1.83
CA MET A 443 26.69 0.12 0.58
C MET A 443 25.50 -0.78 0.91
N SER A 444 24.41 -0.62 0.16
CA SER A 444 23.18 -1.38 0.35
C SER A 444 23.39 -2.83 -0.08
N GLU A 445 23.00 -3.77 0.79
CA GLU A 445 22.98 -5.21 0.48
C GLU A 445 22.10 -5.55 -0.74
N ALA A 446 21.17 -4.66 -1.12
CA ALA A 446 20.34 -4.81 -2.32
C ALA A 446 21.15 -4.91 -3.62
N LEU A 447 22.41 -4.45 -3.64
CA LEU A 447 23.31 -4.60 -4.77
C LEU A 447 23.96 -5.98 -4.88
N SER A 448 23.78 -6.85 -3.88
CA SER A 448 24.61 -8.03 -3.63
C SER A 448 26.08 -7.69 -3.28
N TRP A 449 26.81 -8.66 -2.73
CA TRP A 449 28.24 -8.50 -2.46
C TRP A 449 29.03 -8.24 -3.75
N GLU A 450 28.77 -9.04 -4.79
CA GLU A 450 29.44 -8.91 -6.08
C GLU A 450 29.13 -7.55 -6.73
N GLY A 451 27.87 -7.12 -6.71
CA GLY A 451 27.50 -5.82 -7.25
C GLY A 451 28.07 -4.65 -6.45
N ALA A 452 28.17 -4.77 -5.13
CA ALA A 452 28.85 -3.77 -4.30
C ALA A 452 30.35 -3.68 -4.64
N VAL A 453 31.05 -4.82 -4.75
CA VAL A 453 32.47 -4.88 -5.13
C VAL A 453 32.69 -4.29 -6.52
N ASP A 454 31.89 -4.68 -7.51
CA ASP A 454 32.03 -4.18 -8.88
C ASP A 454 31.72 -2.69 -8.97
N TYR A 455 30.74 -2.20 -8.22
CA TYR A 455 30.43 -0.78 -8.14
C TYR A 455 31.62 0.01 -7.57
N VAL A 456 32.16 -0.42 -6.42
CA VAL A 456 33.32 0.23 -5.80
C VAL A 456 34.53 0.15 -6.72
N ARG A 457 34.84 -0.99 -7.33
CA ARG A 457 35.96 -1.12 -8.27
C ARG A 457 35.84 -0.17 -9.45
N ARG A 458 34.63 0.05 -9.97
CA ARG A 458 34.38 0.89 -11.14
C ARG A 458 34.44 2.38 -10.83
N PHE A 459 33.92 2.81 -9.70
CA PHE A 459 33.72 4.23 -9.39
C PHE A 459 34.63 4.78 -8.28
N TYR A 460 35.18 3.89 -7.44
CA TYR A 460 36.05 4.20 -6.31
C TYR A 460 37.23 3.21 -6.25
N PRO A 461 38.04 3.10 -7.33
CA PRO A 461 39.08 2.10 -7.42
C PRO A 461 40.09 2.19 -6.26
N GLY A 462 40.41 1.05 -5.64
CA GLY A 462 41.31 0.95 -4.50
C GLY A 462 40.61 0.92 -3.13
N LEU A 463 39.29 1.11 -3.08
CA LEU A 463 38.50 1.00 -1.85
C LEU A 463 37.81 -0.37 -1.69
N GLU A 464 37.89 -1.27 -2.68
CA GLU A 464 37.25 -2.58 -2.62
C GLU A 464 37.70 -3.44 -1.43
N GLY A 465 38.96 -3.30 -0.99
CA GLY A 465 39.51 -3.98 0.18
C GLY A 465 38.96 -3.47 1.52
N LYS A 466 38.21 -2.36 1.52
CA LYS A 466 37.53 -1.82 2.71
C LYS A 466 36.10 -2.33 2.86
N LEU A 467 35.56 -3.03 1.87
CA LEU A 467 34.21 -3.57 1.94
C LEU A 467 34.15 -4.70 2.97
N VAL A 468 33.17 -4.63 3.86
CA VAL A 468 32.91 -5.67 4.86
C VAL A 468 31.43 -5.99 4.86
N ALA A 469 31.09 -7.25 4.56
CA ALA A 469 29.74 -7.75 4.73
C ALA A 469 29.43 -7.91 6.22
N THR A 470 28.31 -7.33 6.65
CA THR A 470 27.83 -7.43 8.04
C THR A 470 26.44 -8.05 8.13
N PHE A 471 25.85 -8.45 6.99
CA PHE A 471 24.62 -9.21 6.97
C PHE A 471 24.89 -10.68 7.36
N GLU A 472 24.12 -11.18 8.34
CA GLU A 472 23.95 -12.61 8.64
C GLU A 472 22.52 -13.06 8.35
#